data_AF-A0AAU4FIA2-F1
#
_entry.id   AF-A0AAU4FIA2-F1
#
_cell.length_a   1.000
_cell.length_b   1.000
_cell.length_c   1.000
_cell.angle_alpha   90.00
_cell.angle_beta   90.00
_cell.angle_gamma   90.00
#
_symmetry.space_group_name_H-M   'P 1'
#
loop_
_entity.id
_entity.type
_entity.pdbx_description
1 polymer ?
#
loop_
_entity_poly.entity_id
_entity_poly.type
_entity_poly.pdbx_seq_one_letter_code
_entity_poly.pdbx_strand_id
1 'polypeptide(L)' 'MDDPVADVVAQLTAAGIAIEEGPVERTGATGPITSVYLRDPDGNLVELSNYRD' A
#
# COMPACT_ATOMS: atom_id res chain seq x y z
N MET A 1 -14.43 7.26 8.84
CA MET A 1 -13.72 6.00 8.62
C MET A 1 -12.40 6.42 8.05
N ASP A 2 -11.37 6.46 8.88
CA ASP A 2 -9.99 6.60 8.39
C ASP A 2 -9.67 5.26 7.74
N ASP A 3 -9.48 5.24 6.42
CA ASP A 3 -8.99 4.08 5.69
C ASP A 3 -7.46 4.22 5.64
N PRO A 4 -6.69 3.55 6.52
CA PRO A 4 -5.26 3.88 6.71
C PRO A 4 -4.44 3.73 5.43
N VAL A 5 -4.85 2.82 4.55
CA VAL A 5 -4.20 2.62 3.24
C VAL A 5 -4.52 3.77 2.28
N ALA A 6 -5.73 4.32 2.30
CA ALA A 6 -6.07 5.48 1.47
C ALA A 6 -5.25 6.72 1.88
N ASP A 7 -5.04 6.92 3.17
CA ASP A 7 -4.18 8.00 3.68
C ASP A 7 -2.72 7.81 3.27
N VAL A 8 -2.21 6.56 3.30
CA VAL A 8 -0.87 6.23 2.79
C VAL A 8 -0.77 6.53 1.30
N VAL A 9 -1.76 6.14 0.49
CA VAL A 9 -1.79 6.44 -0.96
C VAL A 9 -1.71 7.95 -1.20
N ALA A 10 -2.49 8.73 -0.46
CA ALA A 10 -2.50 10.19 -0.57
C ALA A 10 -1.14 10.80 -0.21
N GLN A 11 -0.51 10.33 0.88
CA GLN A 11 0.82 10.78 1.30
C GLN A 11 1.91 10.42 0.30
N LEU A 12 1.92 9.19 -0.22
CA LEU A 12 2.87 8.75 -1.23
C LEU A 12 2.75 9.59 -2.52
N THR A 13 1.51 9.81 -2.96
CA THR A 13 1.23 10.63 -4.15
C THR A 13 1.67 12.08 -3.94
N ALA A 14 1.39 12.67 -2.77
CA ALA A 14 1.81 14.03 -2.44
C ALA A 14 3.34 14.17 -2.35
N ALA A 15 4.04 13.09 -1.97
CA ALA A 15 5.50 13.01 -1.98
C ALA A 15 6.09 12.74 -3.38
N GLY A 16 5.26 12.56 -4.41
CA GLY A 16 5.72 12.24 -5.77
C GLY A 16 6.21 10.80 -5.93
N ILE A 17 5.86 9.91 -5.00
CA ILE A 17 6.23 8.49 -5.06
C ILE A 17 5.21 7.76 -5.94
N ALA A 18 5.70 7.08 -6.96
CA ALA A 18 4.86 6.29 -7.86
C ALA A 18 4.40 5.01 -7.14
N ILE A 19 3.08 4.79 -7.18
CA ILE A 19 2.47 3.52 -6.77
C ILE A 19 2.40 2.64 -8.02
N GLU A 20 2.98 1.45 -7.93
CA GLU A 20 3.00 0.45 -9.01
C GLU A 20 1.65 -0.27 -9.10
N GLU A 21 1.04 -0.59 -7.96
CA GLU A 21 -0.28 -1.22 -7.89
C GLU A 21 -0.94 -0.90 -6.52
N GLY A 22 -2.26 -0.75 -6.48
CA GLY A 22 -3.01 -0.57 -5.24
C GLY A 22 -3.81 0.74 -5.18
N PRO A 23 -4.71 0.87 -4.18
CA PRO A 23 -5.01 -0.10 -3.13
C PRO A 23 -5.78 -1.32 -3.66
N VAL A 24 -5.30 -2.52 -3.35
CA VAL A 24 -5.91 -3.80 -3.79
C VAL A 24 -6.04 -4.77 -2.64
N GLU A 25 -7.06 -5.63 -2.69
CA GLU A 25 -7.22 -6.71 -1.72
C GLU A 25 -6.24 -7.86 -2.01
N ARG A 26 -5.66 -8.37 -0.93
CA ARG A 26 -4.71 -9.48 -0.92
C ARG A 26 -4.98 -10.39 0.28
N THR A 27 -4.38 -11.57 0.26
CA THR A 27 -4.41 -12.51 1.38
C THR A 27 -3.13 -12.38 2.18
N GLY A 28 -3.23 -11.82 3.38
CA GLY A 28 -2.15 -11.80 4.36
C GLY A 28 -2.03 -13.12 5.13
N ALA A 29 -1.01 -13.21 5.99
CA ALA A 29 -0.73 -14.42 6.76
C ALA A 29 -1.87 -14.84 7.69
N THR A 30 -2.63 -13.86 8.21
CA THR A 30 -3.71 -14.11 9.19
C THR A 30 -5.10 -13.73 8.67
N GLY A 31 -5.24 -13.27 7.43
CA GLY A 31 -6.52 -12.79 6.91
C GLY A 31 -6.40 -11.84 5.72
N PRO A 32 -7.53 -11.27 5.24
CA PRO A 32 -7.54 -10.31 4.15
C PRO A 32 -6.81 -9.01 4.55
N ILE A 33 -6.02 -8.49 3.62
CA ILE A 33 -5.30 -7.22 3.76
C ILE A 33 -5.62 -6.32 2.57
N THR A 34 -5.49 -5.02 2.77
CA THR A 34 -5.41 -4.05 1.66
C THR A 34 -3.95 -3.66 1.50
N SER A 35 -3.40 -3.83 0.29
CA SER A 35 -2.00 -3.57 -0.01
C SER A 35 -1.82 -2.49 -1.09
N VAL A 36 -0.70 -1.78 -1.01
CA VAL A 36 -0.14 -0.96 -2.08
C VAL A 36 1.30 -1.36 -2.33
N TYR A 37 1.72 -1.27 -3.59
CA TYR A 37 3.02 -1.69 -4.08
C TYR A 37 3.75 -0.51 -4.69
N LEU A 38 5.04 -0.38 -4.40
CA LEU A 38 5.91 0.67 -4.94
C LEU A 38 7.34 0.16 -5.12
N ARG A 39 8.16 0.96 -5.81
CA ARG A 39 9.60 0.72 -5.98
C ARG A 39 10.39 1.62 -5.04
N ASP A 40 11.37 1.04 -4.34
CA ASP A 40 12.41 1.84 -3.69
C ASP A 40 13.45 2.35 -4.73
N PRO A 41 14.42 3.21 -4.34
CA PRO A 41 15.43 3.71 -5.26
C PRO A 41 16.33 2.63 -5.88
N ASP A 42 16.47 1.48 -5.23
CA ASP A 42 17.23 0.33 -5.73
C ASP A 42 16.39 -0.55 -6.68
N GLY A 43 15.10 -0.25 -6.85
CA GLY A 43 14.17 -0.97 -7.71
C GLY A 43 13.53 -2.21 -7.07
N ASN A 44 13.73 -2.40 -5.76
CA ASN A 44 13.07 -3.45 -5.00
C ASN A 44 11.56 -3.17 -4.92
N LEU A 45 10.77 -4.24 -4.99
CA LEU A 45 9.33 -4.15 -4.78
C LEU A 45 9.04 -4.09 -3.28
N VAL A 46 8.40 -3.01 -2.83
CA VAL A 46 7.96 -2.81 -1.45
C VAL A 46 6.44 -2.92 -1.40
N GLU A 47 5.93 -3.71 -0.47
CA GLU A 47 4.51 -3.83 -0.17
C GLU A 47 4.21 -3.13 1.17
N LEU A 48 3.23 -2.22 1.16
CA LEU A 48 2.65 -1.64 2.37
C LEU A 48 1.22 -2.12 2.50
N SER A 49 0.89 -2.76 3.61
CA SER A 49 -0.43 -3.36 3.82
C SER A 49 -1.02 -3.06 5.18
N ASN A 50 -2.35 -3.12 5.24
CA ASN A 50 -3.11 -3.05 6.48
C ASN A 50 -4.11 -4.21 6.54
N TYR A 51 -4.21 -4.87 7.69
CA TYR A 51 -5.27 -5.85 7.94
C TYR A 51 -6.61 -5.13 8.06
N ARG A 52 -7.61 -5.64 7.37
CA ARG A 52 -8.99 -5.18 7.55
C ARG A 52 -9.51 -5.81 8.84
N ASP A 53 -9.74 -4.98 9.86
CA ASP A 53 -10.39 -5.39 11.13
C ASP A 53 -11.89 -5.67 10.91
#